data_AF-D6X476-F1
#
_entry.id   AF-D6X476-F1
#
_cell.length_a   1.000
_cell.length_b   1.000
_cell.length_c   1.000
_cell.angle_alpha   90.00
_cell.angle_beta   90.00
_cell.angle_gamma   90.00
#
_symmetry.space_group_name_H-M   'P 1'
#
loop_
_entity.id
_entity.type
_entity.pdbx_description
1 polymer ?
#
loop_
_entity_poly.entity_id
_entity_poly.type
_entity_poly.pdbx_seq_one_letter_code
_entity_poly.pdbx_strand_id
1 'polypeptide(L)'
;MELVSAPNPHFIPGYTGFCPQYKYRIGDTYGTTTHKVLLDPTVHHAEKLVLSDRLTDDYQVVRPPQKDIDIVNARAVTNDTIYKHPIIPGYEGFVPREHNLMGQRFTVQATEALSEFEKLQSADKTALNELLRIGAVQDAKWYPNTLSHRELTVTQFKLPLTDVRPECAGILRNLPQVEPPLTPPRHSPSPYFMDNIDPEKYFKKGFAGHVPFGYASFGKVNEAMTNSALCDFTSNYRKRLSTEWAPVTISRADPPLLIQPSEIYHKHIGQLPNYGGHIPGAIFRFGKTYGNDSRDAKRWLRGDYS
;
A
#
# COMPACT_ATOMS: atom_id res chain seq x y z
N MET A 1 9.24 -27.75 -49.89
CA MET A 1 9.76 -27.72 -48.51
C MET A 1 8.58 -27.90 -47.57
N GLU A 2 8.30 -29.15 -47.16
CA GLU A 2 7.40 -29.40 -46.03
C GLU A 2 8.16 -28.98 -44.77
N LEU A 3 7.78 -27.83 -44.21
CA LEU A 3 8.24 -27.41 -42.90
C LEU A 3 7.68 -28.42 -41.90
N VAL A 4 8.54 -29.01 -41.06
CA VAL A 4 8.19 -29.94 -39.98
C VAL A 4 6.97 -29.40 -39.20
N SER A 5 5.78 -29.89 -39.54
CA SER A 5 4.51 -29.37 -39.02
C SER A 5 4.14 -30.20 -37.81
N ALA A 6 4.33 -29.63 -36.61
CA ALA A 6 3.75 -30.20 -35.41
C ALA A 6 2.21 -30.16 -35.53
N PRO A 7 1.49 -31.21 -35.09
CA PRO A 7 0.03 -31.17 -35.09
C PRO A 7 -0.49 -30.00 -34.25
N ASN A 8 -1.65 -29.45 -34.61
CA ASN A 8 -2.34 -28.48 -33.77
C ASN A 8 -3.03 -29.21 -32.60
N PRO A 9 -3.04 -28.64 -31.39
CA PRO A 9 -2.66 -27.26 -31.03
C PRO A 9 -1.20 -27.11 -30.58
N HIS A 10 -0.48 -26.09 -31.08
CA HIS A 10 0.85 -25.71 -30.59
C HIS A 10 1.06 -24.19 -30.64
N PHE A 11 2.04 -23.68 -29.92
CA PHE A 11 2.39 -22.26 -30.03
C PHE A 11 3.20 -21.98 -31.28
N ILE A 12 2.89 -20.86 -31.94
CA ILE A 12 3.58 -20.42 -33.14
C ILE A 12 5.00 -19.99 -32.76
N PRO A 13 6.04 -20.40 -33.51
CA PRO A 13 7.40 -19.88 -33.32
C PRO A 13 7.41 -18.34 -33.27
N GLY A 14 7.98 -17.76 -32.21
CA GLY A 14 7.98 -16.32 -31.96
C GLY A 14 6.92 -15.84 -30.96
N TYR A 15 6.07 -16.71 -30.43
CA TYR A 15 5.21 -16.40 -29.30
C TYR A 15 6.06 -16.04 -28.06
N THR A 16 5.87 -14.82 -27.54
CA THR A 16 6.62 -14.26 -26.41
C THR A 16 5.87 -14.35 -25.07
N GLY A 17 4.66 -14.92 -25.06
CA GLY A 17 3.87 -15.07 -23.85
C GLY A 17 4.33 -16.23 -22.96
N PHE A 18 3.64 -16.40 -21.84
CA PHE A 18 3.96 -17.43 -20.86
C PHE A 18 3.56 -18.83 -21.37
N CYS A 19 4.52 -19.76 -21.43
CA CYS A 19 4.28 -21.17 -21.71
C CYS A 19 4.62 -22.00 -20.44
N PRO A 20 3.61 -22.56 -19.74
CA PRO A 20 3.85 -23.28 -18.50
C PRO A 20 4.72 -24.52 -18.74
N GLN A 21 5.63 -24.81 -17.80
CA GLN A 21 6.56 -25.94 -17.83
C GLN A 21 7.54 -26.04 -19.02
N TYR A 22 7.50 -25.12 -20.01
CA TYR A 22 8.37 -25.15 -21.18
C TYR A 22 9.86 -25.22 -20.84
N LYS A 23 10.31 -24.42 -19.88
CA LYS A 23 11.69 -24.40 -19.35
C LYS A 23 12.21 -25.77 -18.91
N TYR A 24 11.32 -26.66 -18.47
CA TYR A 24 11.69 -27.96 -17.89
C TYR A 24 11.64 -29.10 -18.92
N ARG A 25 11.18 -28.85 -20.15
CA ARG A 25 11.11 -29.84 -21.23
C ARG A 25 12.16 -29.51 -22.29
N ILE A 26 13.22 -30.32 -22.35
CA ILE A 26 14.36 -30.12 -23.24
C ILE A 26 14.42 -31.27 -24.23
N GLY A 27 14.80 -30.99 -25.49
CA GLY A 27 15.13 -32.01 -26.49
C GLY A 27 14.17 -32.12 -27.68
N ASP A 28 13.00 -31.48 -27.61
CA ASP A 28 12.05 -31.39 -28.71
C ASP A 28 12.05 -29.99 -29.35
N THR A 29 11.48 -29.87 -30.55
CA THR A 29 11.25 -28.56 -31.19
C THR A 29 10.21 -27.73 -30.43
N TYR A 30 10.21 -26.41 -30.63
CA TYR A 30 9.24 -25.50 -30.00
C TYR A 30 7.78 -25.91 -30.26
N GLY A 31 7.44 -26.27 -31.51
CA GLY A 31 6.09 -26.74 -31.82
C GLY A 31 5.73 -28.04 -31.10
N THR A 32 6.64 -29.01 -31.05
CA THR A 32 6.39 -30.30 -30.40
C THR A 32 6.29 -30.20 -28.88
N THR A 33 7.19 -29.43 -28.24
CA THR A 33 7.14 -29.17 -26.78
C THR A 33 5.84 -28.48 -26.38
N THR A 34 5.47 -27.41 -27.08
CA THR A 34 4.27 -26.63 -26.77
C THR A 34 2.99 -27.40 -27.04
N HIS A 35 2.95 -28.24 -28.08
CA HIS A 35 1.87 -29.21 -28.31
C HIS A 35 1.68 -30.16 -27.12
N LYS A 36 2.77 -30.76 -26.64
CA LYS A 36 2.72 -31.66 -25.48
C LYS A 36 2.27 -30.93 -24.21
N VAL A 37 2.72 -29.70 -23.99
CA VAL A 37 2.34 -28.88 -22.82
C VAL A 37 0.86 -28.50 -22.84
N LEU A 38 0.30 -28.18 -24.01
CA LEU A 38 -1.10 -27.80 -24.14
C LEU A 38 -2.08 -28.96 -23.92
N LEU A 39 -1.64 -30.20 -24.16
CA LEU A 39 -2.47 -31.40 -24.00
C LEU A 39 -2.26 -32.13 -22.67
N ASP A 40 -1.30 -31.69 -21.85
CA ASP A 40 -0.92 -32.41 -20.64
C ASP A 40 -1.83 -32.04 -19.45
N PRO A 41 -2.64 -32.98 -18.93
CA PRO A 41 -3.57 -32.71 -17.82
C PRO A 41 -2.88 -32.39 -16.50
N THR A 42 -1.59 -32.67 -16.36
CA THR A 42 -0.79 -32.34 -15.15
C THR A 42 -0.32 -30.89 -15.15
N VAL A 43 -0.40 -30.20 -16.28
CA VAL A 43 -0.10 -28.78 -16.40
C VAL A 43 -1.36 -28.01 -16.00
N HIS A 44 -1.24 -27.10 -15.04
CA HIS A 44 -2.34 -26.19 -14.71
C HIS A 44 -2.54 -25.18 -15.84
N HIS A 45 -3.61 -25.36 -16.63
CA HIS A 45 -4.09 -24.37 -17.58
C HIS A 45 -5.17 -23.48 -16.94
N ALA A 46 -5.37 -22.29 -17.51
CA ALA A 46 -6.52 -21.48 -17.13
C ALA A 46 -7.82 -22.18 -17.57
N GLU A 47 -8.83 -22.20 -16.71
CA GLU A 47 -10.14 -22.82 -16.99
C GLU A 47 -10.84 -22.20 -18.22
N LYS A 48 -10.52 -20.94 -18.53
CA LYS A 48 -11.14 -20.14 -19.59
C LYS A 48 -10.06 -19.33 -20.32
N LEU A 49 -10.15 -19.23 -21.65
CA LEU A 49 -9.21 -18.42 -22.45
C LEU A 49 -9.40 -16.94 -22.11
N VAL A 50 -8.29 -16.19 -22.02
CA VAL A 50 -8.28 -14.74 -21.70
C VAL A 50 -9.14 -13.91 -22.67
N LEU A 51 -9.37 -14.42 -23.89
CA LEU A 51 -10.20 -13.80 -24.92
C LEU A 51 -11.53 -14.53 -25.19
N SER A 52 -11.88 -15.55 -24.40
CA SER A 52 -13.19 -16.19 -24.55
C SER A 52 -14.33 -15.31 -24.02
N ASP A 53 -15.52 -15.71 -24.44
CA ASP A 53 -16.73 -14.92 -24.59
C ASP A 53 -16.94 -13.75 -23.59
N ARG A 54 -17.15 -12.55 -24.14
CA ARG A 54 -17.55 -11.34 -23.41
C ARG A 54 -19.07 -11.30 -23.17
N LEU A 55 -19.78 -12.37 -23.52
CA LEU A 55 -21.21 -12.48 -23.28
C LEU A 55 -21.46 -12.72 -21.78
N THR A 56 -21.99 -11.65 -21.16
CA THR A 56 -22.81 -11.60 -19.94
C THR A 56 -22.14 -11.98 -18.61
N ASP A 57 -21.87 -10.96 -17.80
CA ASP A 57 -21.85 -10.94 -16.33
C ASP A 57 -20.79 -11.70 -15.52
N ASP A 58 -20.01 -12.63 -16.09
CA ASP A 58 -18.96 -13.35 -15.34
C ASP A 58 -17.93 -12.42 -14.65
N TYR A 59 -17.79 -11.19 -15.14
CA TYR A 59 -16.83 -10.19 -14.64
C TYR A 59 -17.51 -8.96 -14.02
N GLN A 60 -18.85 -8.89 -14.03
CA GLN A 60 -19.57 -7.82 -13.34
C GLN A 60 -19.75 -8.20 -11.88
N VAL A 61 -18.71 -7.94 -11.07
CA VAL A 61 -18.85 -8.03 -9.62
C VAL A 61 -19.79 -6.89 -9.19
N VAL A 62 -21.06 -7.22 -8.92
CA VAL A 62 -22.01 -6.26 -8.34
C VAL A 62 -21.49 -5.86 -6.97
N ARG A 63 -21.07 -4.60 -6.85
CA ARG A 63 -20.46 -4.00 -5.66
C ARG A 63 -21.24 -2.75 -5.26
N PRO A 64 -21.70 -2.62 -4.01
CA PRO A 64 -21.56 -3.59 -2.90
C PRO A 64 -22.49 -4.81 -3.08
N PRO A 65 -22.20 -5.96 -2.44
CA PRO A 65 -23.06 -7.14 -2.54
C PRO A 65 -24.42 -6.89 -1.87
N GLN A 66 -25.49 -7.46 -2.45
CA GLN A 66 -26.86 -7.23 -1.97
C GLN A 66 -27.05 -7.54 -0.48
N LYS A 67 -26.40 -8.61 0.02
CA LYS A 67 -26.42 -8.99 1.44
C LYS A 67 -25.92 -7.87 2.36
N ASP A 68 -24.89 -7.13 1.95
CA ASP A 68 -24.32 -6.06 2.76
C ASP A 68 -25.24 -4.82 2.74
N ILE A 69 -25.89 -4.55 1.60
CA ILE A 69 -26.93 -3.53 1.50
C ILE A 69 -28.08 -3.84 2.46
N ASP A 70 -28.54 -5.09 2.48
CA ASP A 70 -29.66 -5.53 3.33
C ASP A 70 -29.31 -5.39 4.82
N ILE A 71 -28.08 -5.74 5.22
CA ILE A 71 -27.58 -5.56 6.59
C ILE A 71 -27.57 -4.08 6.97
N VAL A 72 -27.05 -3.20 6.11
CA VAL A 72 -27.01 -1.75 6.37
C VAL A 72 -28.43 -1.17 6.46
N ASN A 73 -29.34 -1.59 5.58
CA ASN A 73 -30.72 -1.11 5.60
C ASN A 73 -31.51 -1.62 6.81
N ALA A 74 -31.23 -2.84 7.30
CA ALA A 74 -31.85 -3.37 8.51
C ALA A 74 -31.58 -2.52 9.77
N ARG A 75 -30.46 -1.77 9.79
CA ARG A 75 -30.12 -0.84 10.88
C ARG A 75 -31.15 0.26 11.06
N ALA A 76 -31.76 0.70 9.97
CA ALA A 76 -32.76 1.78 9.98
C ALA A 76 -33.97 1.45 10.86
N VAL A 77 -34.23 0.16 11.08
CA VAL A 77 -35.34 -0.33 11.93
C VAL A 77 -34.95 -0.34 13.41
N THR A 78 -33.67 -0.55 13.73
CA THR A 78 -33.23 -0.85 15.11
C THR A 78 -32.58 0.34 15.80
N ASN A 79 -31.72 1.10 15.09
CA ASN A 79 -30.82 2.07 15.72
C ASN A 79 -30.92 3.46 15.09
N ASP A 80 -30.45 3.62 13.85
CA ASP A 80 -30.06 4.93 13.33
C ASP A 80 -30.40 5.08 11.84
N THR A 81 -31.01 6.22 11.50
CA THR A 81 -31.41 6.53 10.12
C THR A 81 -30.30 7.16 9.29
N ILE A 82 -29.20 7.57 9.91
CA ILE A 82 -28.09 8.28 9.26
C ILE A 82 -27.32 7.35 8.31
N TYR A 83 -27.08 6.11 8.73
CA TYR A 83 -26.25 5.15 8.00
C TYR A 83 -27.09 4.22 7.13
N LYS A 84 -27.62 4.74 6.01
CA LYS A 84 -28.41 3.99 5.02
C LYS A 84 -27.68 3.86 3.70
N HIS A 85 -27.94 2.76 2.99
CA HIS A 85 -27.47 2.63 1.62
C HIS A 85 -28.40 3.38 0.65
N PRO A 86 -27.86 4.13 -0.34
CA PRO A 86 -26.45 4.45 -0.54
C PRO A 86 -26.00 5.62 0.33
N ILE A 87 -24.77 5.55 0.85
CA ILE A 87 -24.14 6.70 1.49
C ILE A 87 -23.62 7.62 0.39
N ILE A 88 -24.02 8.90 0.44
CA ILE A 88 -23.71 9.87 -0.61
C ILE A 88 -22.24 10.29 -0.49
N PRO A 89 -21.45 10.30 -1.60
CA PRO A 89 -20.11 10.87 -1.60
C PRO A 89 -20.12 12.34 -1.16
N GLY A 90 -19.18 12.72 -0.30
CA GLY A 90 -19.16 14.05 0.34
C GLY A 90 -19.76 14.08 1.76
N TYR A 91 -20.17 12.92 2.30
CA TYR A 91 -20.45 12.80 3.71
C TYR A 91 -19.16 13.03 4.52
N GLU A 92 -19.10 14.12 5.28
CA GLU A 92 -17.95 14.50 6.12
C GLU A 92 -17.98 13.87 7.52
N GLY A 93 -19.06 13.16 7.86
CA GLY A 93 -19.18 12.49 9.14
C GLY A 93 -18.35 11.22 9.24
N PHE A 94 -18.21 10.70 10.46
CA PHE A 94 -17.48 9.46 10.71
C PHE A 94 -18.25 8.24 10.17
N VAL A 95 -17.60 7.41 9.35
CA VAL A 95 -18.13 6.10 8.94
C VAL A 95 -17.34 4.99 9.67
N PRO A 96 -17.97 4.21 10.54
CA PRO A 96 -17.31 3.12 11.26
C PRO A 96 -16.58 2.17 10.31
N ARG A 97 -15.31 1.87 10.65
CA ARG A 97 -14.41 0.93 9.95
C ARG A 97 -14.02 1.30 8.50
N GLU A 98 -14.47 2.44 7.98
CA GLU A 98 -14.22 2.84 6.59
C GLU A 98 -12.75 3.18 6.33
N HIS A 99 -12.05 3.79 7.31
CA HIS A 99 -10.66 4.24 7.18
C HIS A 99 -9.66 3.12 6.87
N ASN A 100 -10.02 1.86 7.13
CA ASN A 100 -9.19 0.70 6.83
C ASN A 100 -9.37 0.19 5.39
N LEU A 101 -10.31 0.74 4.62
CA LEU A 101 -10.63 0.32 3.25
C LEU A 101 -10.13 1.37 2.24
N MET A 102 -9.42 0.94 1.20
CA MET A 102 -8.90 1.81 0.14
C MET A 102 -9.15 1.22 -1.25
N GLY A 103 -9.12 2.07 -2.29
CA GLY A 103 -9.14 1.62 -3.69
C GLY A 103 -10.51 1.31 -4.29
N GLN A 104 -11.62 1.58 -3.59
CA GLN A 104 -12.98 1.44 -4.12
C GLN A 104 -13.72 2.78 -4.13
N ARG A 105 -14.92 2.82 -4.72
CA ARG A 105 -15.80 4.00 -4.66
C ARG A 105 -16.27 4.20 -3.21
N PHE A 106 -16.30 5.45 -2.75
CA PHE A 106 -16.71 5.80 -1.39
C PHE A 106 -18.02 5.13 -0.95
N THR A 107 -19.05 5.16 -1.80
CA THR A 107 -20.36 4.56 -1.49
C THR A 107 -20.27 3.06 -1.19
N VAL A 108 -19.42 2.35 -1.94
CA VAL A 108 -19.17 0.91 -1.77
C VAL A 108 -18.40 0.67 -0.47
N GLN A 109 -17.30 1.40 -0.26
CA GLN A 109 -16.47 1.28 0.95
C GLN A 109 -17.29 1.52 2.21
N ALA A 110 -18.08 2.60 2.23
CA ALA A 110 -18.90 2.94 3.36
C ALA A 110 -19.93 1.84 3.67
N THR A 111 -20.53 1.23 2.65
CA THR A 111 -21.50 0.15 2.85
C THR A 111 -20.88 -1.16 3.30
N GLU A 112 -19.72 -1.53 2.73
CA GLU A 112 -18.96 -2.71 3.16
C GLU A 112 -18.51 -2.54 4.62
N ALA A 113 -17.93 -1.39 4.96
CA ALA A 113 -17.47 -1.06 6.32
C ALA A 113 -18.59 -1.12 7.35
N LEU A 114 -19.75 -0.54 7.05
CA LEU A 114 -20.91 -0.57 7.92
C LEU A 114 -21.50 -1.97 8.09
N SER A 115 -21.56 -2.74 7.01
CA SER A 115 -22.03 -4.13 7.10
C SER A 115 -21.11 -4.96 8.00
N GLU A 116 -19.80 -4.68 7.94
CA GLU A 116 -18.79 -5.35 8.76
C GLU A 116 -18.89 -4.95 10.22
N PHE A 117 -19.14 -3.67 10.49
CA PHE A 117 -19.38 -3.14 11.83
C PHE A 117 -20.60 -3.81 12.49
N GLU A 118 -21.72 -3.98 11.77
CA GLU A 118 -22.90 -4.64 12.37
C GLU A 118 -22.74 -6.14 12.56
N LYS A 119 -21.98 -6.81 11.70
CA LYS A 119 -21.61 -8.21 11.93
C LYS A 119 -20.82 -8.36 13.23
N LEU A 120 -19.90 -7.44 13.51
CA LEU A 120 -19.16 -7.44 14.79
C LEU A 120 -20.07 -7.11 15.97
N GLN A 121 -20.88 -6.05 15.89
CA GLN A 121 -21.76 -5.66 17.00
C GLN A 121 -22.77 -6.76 17.35
N SER A 122 -23.30 -7.45 16.34
CA SER A 122 -24.18 -8.60 16.55
C SER A 122 -23.43 -9.79 17.16
N ALA A 123 -22.22 -10.10 16.70
CA ALA A 123 -21.38 -11.15 17.29
C ALA A 123 -21.07 -10.86 18.77
N ASP A 124 -20.63 -9.64 19.10
CA ASP A 124 -20.34 -9.23 20.47
C ASP A 124 -21.58 -9.32 21.36
N LYS A 125 -22.74 -8.88 20.85
CA LYS A 125 -24.02 -9.00 21.55
C LYS A 125 -24.41 -10.45 21.78
N THR A 126 -24.20 -11.33 20.80
CA THR A 126 -24.49 -12.76 20.97
C THR A 126 -23.56 -13.40 22.00
N ALA A 127 -22.26 -13.09 21.98
CA ALA A 127 -21.29 -13.59 22.94
C ALA A 127 -21.59 -13.10 24.37
N LEU A 128 -21.98 -11.83 24.52
CA LEU A 128 -22.39 -11.29 25.81
C LEU A 128 -23.66 -11.97 26.33
N ASN A 129 -24.67 -12.15 25.47
CA ASN A 129 -25.90 -12.84 25.84
C ASN A 129 -25.64 -14.31 26.21
N GLU A 130 -24.72 -14.98 25.51
CA GLU A 130 -24.30 -16.33 25.83
C GLU A 130 -23.63 -16.41 27.20
N LEU A 131 -22.72 -15.49 27.51
CA LEU A 131 -22.06 -15.41 28.82
C LEU A 131 -23.08 -15.18 29.94
N LEU A 132 -23.97 -14.20 29.77
CA LEU A 132 -25.04 -13.91 30.74
C LEU A 132 -25.95 -15.12 30.96
N ARG A 133 -26.26 -15.84 29.88
CA ARG A 133 -27.06 -17.05 29.93
C ARG A 133 -26.35 -18.17 30.69
N ILE A 134 -25.07 -18.41 30.41
CA ILE A 134 -24.26 -19.38 31.14
C ILE A 134 -24.27 -19.05 32.62
N GLY A 135 -24.01 -17.79 32.99
CA GLY A 135 -24.07 -17.33 34.38
C GLY A 135 -25.44 -17.59 35.04
N ALA A 136 -26.54 -17.31 34.33
CA ALA A 136 -27.89 -17.56 34.84
C ALA A 136 -28.21 -19.05 35.04
N VAL A 137 -27.68 -19.94 34.18
CA VAL A 137 -27.75 -21.40 34.37
C VAL A 137 -26.98 -21.82 35.62
N GLN A 138 -25.76 -21.29 35.81
CA GLN A 138 -24.93 -21.63 36.97
C GLN A 138 -25.57 -21.18 38.30
N ASP A 139 -26.22 -20.01 38.30
CA ASP A 139 -26.94 -19.47 39.46
C ASP A 139 -28.28 -20.17 39.73
N ALA A 140 -28.68 -21.15 38.90
CA ALA A 140 -30.01 -21.77 38.91
C ALA A 140 -31.19 -20.77 38.82
N LYS A 141 -30.94 -19.56 38.31
CA LYS A 141 -31.94 -18.50 38.10
C LYS A 141 -32.69 -18.66 36.78
N TRP A 142 -32.16 -19.46 35.86
CA TRP A 142 -32.74 -19.69 34.54
C TRP A 142 -32.64 -21.16 34.13
N TYR A 143 -33.74 -21.73 33.63
CA TYR A 143 -33.82 -23.13 33.22
C TYR A 143 -33.67 -23.27 31.70
N PRO A 144 -32.77 -24.15 31.22
CA PRO A 144 -32.53 -24.32 29.79
C PRO A 144 -33.68 -25.04 29.08
N ASN A 145 -34.29 -24.36 28.11
CA ASN A 145 -35.40 -24.89 27.31
C ASN A 145 -34.96 -25.60 26.02
N THR A 146 -33.80 -25.23 25.46
CA THR A 146 -33.24 -25.83 24.23
C THR A 146 -32.20 -26.89 24.56
N LEU A 147 -32.06 -27.90 23.70
CA LEU A 147 -31.13 -29.01 23.88
C LEU A 147 -29.68 -28.53 24.03
N SER A 148 -29.23 -27.60 23.18
CA SER A 148 -27.89 -26.98 23.28
C SER A 148 -27.60 -26.34 24.64
N HIS A 149 -28.60 -25.76 25.29
CA HIS A 149 -28.42 -25.13 26.60
C HIS A 149 -28.45 -26.13 27.76
N ARG A 150 -29.04 -27.31 27.54
CA ARG A 150 -29.02 -28.41 28.52
C ARG A 150 -27.68 -29.14 28.51
N GLU A 151 -26.99 -29.12 27.38
CA GLU A 151 -25.63 -29.66 27.23
C GLU A 151 -24.55 -28.77 27.87
N LEU A 152 -24.88 -27.53 28.25
CA LEU A 152 -23.96 -26.68 29.01
C LEU A 152 -23.65 -27.33 30.36
N THR A 153 -22.39 -27.68 30.58
CA THR A 153 -21.92 -28.24 31.84
C THR A 153 -22.15 -27.26 32.99
N VAL A 154 -23.00 -27.66 33.93
CA VAL A 154 -23.20 -26.92 35.19
C VAL A 154 -21.95 -27.13 36.05
N THR A 155 -21.31 -26.04 36.43
CA THR A 155 -20.15 -26.04 37.31
C THR A 155 -20.55 -26.54 38.69
N GLN A 156 -19.78 -27.47 39.26
CA GLN A 156 -20.01 -27.97 40.62
C GLN A 156 -19.60 -26.97 41.71
N PHE A 157 -18.77 -25.98 41.35
CA PHE A 157 -18.23 -24.98 42.27
C PHE A 157 -19.15 -23.76 42.33
N LYS A 158 -19.73 -23.50 43.51
CA LYS A 158 -20.58 -22.35 43.76
C LYS A 158 -19.75 -21.21 44.37
N LEU A 159 -20.00 -19.98 43.92
CA LEU A 159 -19.36 -18.80 44.48
C LEU A 159 -19.98 -18.44 45.85
N PRO A 160 -19.20 -17.83 46.77
CA PRO A 160 -17.77 -17.53 46.65
C PRO A 160 -16.93 -18.81 46.65
N LEU A 161 -15.84 -18.81 45.86
CA LEU A 161 -14.91 -19.94 45.80
C LEU A 161 -14.45 -20.28 47.22
N THR A 162 -14.46 -21.56 47.57
CA THR A 162 -13.88 -22.01 48.84
C THR A 162 -12.37 -21.94 48.72
N ASP A 163 -11.71 -21.26 49.67
CA ASP A 163 -10.25 -21.22 49.72
C ASP A 163 -9.71 -22.65 49.95
N VAL A 164 -9.17 -23.25 48.88
CA VAL A 164 -8.64 -24.63 48.90
C VAL A 164 -7.34 -24.72 49.73
N ARG A 165 -6.68 -23.58 49.99
CA ARG A 165 -5.45 -23.45 50.78
C ARG A 165 -5.45 -22.15 51.58
N PRO A 166 -6.16 -22.09 52.72
CA PRO A 166 -6.20 -20.89 53.56
C PRO A 166 -4.82 -20.49 54.09
N GLU A 167 -3.88 -21.43 54.21
CA GLU A 167 -2.47 -21.15 54.53
C GLU A 167 -1.73 -20.35 53.45
N CYS A 168 -2.23 -20.38 52.21
CA CYS A 168 -1.71 -19.59 51.10
C CYS A 168 -2.41 -18.22 50.97
N ALA A 169 -3.44 -17.92 51.78
CA ALA A 169 -4.25 -16.69 51.70
C ALA A 169 -3.47 -15.41 52.07
N GLY A 170 -2.20 -15.52 52.46
CA GLY A 170 -1.26 -14.40 52.66
C GLY A 170 0.01 -14.47 51.82
N ILE A 171 0.20 -15.52 51.02
CA ILE A 171 1.34 -15.61 50.09
C ILE A 171 0.97 -14.77 48.87
N LEU A 172 1.37 -13.50 48.90
CA LEU A 172 1.31 -12.60 47.75
C LEU A 172 2.05 -13.26 46.57
N ARG A 173 1.32 -13.96 45.71
CA ARG A 173 1.85 -14.47 44.42
C ARG A 173 2.31 -13.31 43.54
N ASN A 174 1.74 -12.13 43.77
CA ASN A 174 2.10 -10.86 43.16
C ASN A 174 2.65 -9.94 44.25
N LEU A 175 3.84 -10.24 44.78
CA LEU A 175 4.61 -9.19 45.42
C LEU A 175 4.87 -8.14 44.32
N PRO A 176 4.41 -6.89 44.47
CA PRO A 176 4.85 -5.84 43.57
C PRO A 176 6.36 -5.76 43.75
N GLN A 177 7.11 -6.34 42.81
CA GLN A 177 8.52 -6.01 42.71
C GLN A 177 8.57 -4.51 42.47
N VAL A 178 9.42 -3.83 43.22
CA VAL A 178 9.84 -2.49 42.83
C VAL A 178 10.57 -2.68 41.52
N GLU A 179 9.86 -2.50 40.41
CA GLU A 179 10.47 -2.42 39.11
C GLU A 179 11.54 -1.31 39.22
N PRO A 180 12.77 -1.55 38.75
CA PRO A 180 13.75 -0.48 38.69
C PRO A 180 13.09 0.68 37.95
N PRO A 181 13.23 1.93 38.44
CA PRO A 181 12.57 3.07 37.82
C PRO A 181 12.84 3.03 36.33
N LEU A 182 11.78 2.86 35.53
CA LEU A 182 11.87 2.98 34.09
C LEU A 182 12.51 4.34 33.86
N THR A 183 13.73 4.34 33.33
CA THR A 183 14.33 5.59 32.87
C THR A 183 13.28 6.24 31.98
N PRO A 184 12.94 7.53 32.20
CA PRO A 184 11.92 8.19 31.41
C PRO A 184 12.21 7.89 29.95
N PRO A 185 11.19 7.56 29.13
CA PRO A 185 11.41 7.34 27.72
C PRO A 185 12.23 8.53 27.24
N ARG A 186 13.49 8.28 26.86
CA ARG A 186 14.20 9.26 26.05
C ARG A 186 13.31 9.32 24.84
N HIS A 187 12.48 10.36 24.71
CA HIS A 187 11.73 10.63 23.49
C HIS A 187 12.81 10.69 22.43
N SER A 188 13.07 9.56 21.77
CA SER A 188 14.35 9.35 21.11
C SER A 188 14.39 10.39 20.00
N PRO A 189 15.19 11.46 20.12
CA PRO A 189 15.27 12.39 19.02
C PRO A 189 15.75 11.57 17.84
N SER A 190 15.12 11.76 16.68
CA SER A 190 15.48 10.99 15.49
C SER A 190 17.01 11.01 15.30
N PRO A 191 17.68 9.89 14.96
CA PRO A 191 19.15 9.84 14.87
C PRO A 191 19.78 10.92 13.97
N TYR A 192 18.99 11.50 13.07
CA TYR A 192 19.34 12.66 12.25
C TYR A 192 19.66 13.93 13.05
N PHE A 193 19.01 14.14 14.18
CA PHE A 193 19.07 15.38 14.99
C PHE A 193 19.75 15.17 16.36
N MET A 194 20.20 13.95 16.67
CA MET A 194 21.05 13.67 17.83
C MET A 194 22.40 14.39 17.74
N ASP A 195 23.05 14.62 18.88
CA ASP A 195 24.42 15.13 18.90
C ASP A 195 25.44 14.09 18.42
N ASN A 196 26.53 14.53 17.79
CA ASN A 196 27.58 13.64 17.26
C ASN A 196 28.31 12.83 18.36
N ILE A 197 28.22 13.27 19.62
CA ILE A 197 28.86 12.62 20.77
C ILE A 197 27.97 11.48 21.30
N ASP A 198 26.68 11.46 20.93
CA ASP A 198 25.74 10.47 21.44
C ASP A 198 26.06 9.07 20.88
N PRO A 199 26.32 8.06 21.75
CA PRO A 199 26.60 6.70 21.30
C PRO A 199 25.39 6.05 20.60
N GLU A 200 24.17 6.53 20.82
CA GLU A 200 22.97 5.99 20.18
C GLU A 200 22.68 6.58 18.80
N LYS A 201 23.57 7.44 18.28
CA LYS A 201 23.45 8.06 16.96
C LYS A 201 23.83 7.10 15.84
N TYR A 202 22.96 6.15 15.56
CA TYR A 202 23.09 5.21 14.44
C TYR A 202 21.71 4.62 14.09
N PHE A 203 21.58 4.01 12.91
CA PHE A 203 20.33 3.31 12.57
C PHE A 203 20.32 1.89 13.12
N LYS A 204 19.22 1.52 13.78
CA LYS A 204 19.03 0.15 14.27
C LYS A 204 19.00 -0.84 13.10
N LYS A 205 19.49 -2.06 13.34
CA LYS A 205 19.51 -3.14 12.36
C LYS A 205 18.09 -3.39 11.82
N GLY A 206 17.95 -3.43 10.49
CA GLY A 206 16.66 -3.59 9.82
C GLY A 206 16.02 -2.27 9.33
N PHE A 207 16.65 -1.12 9.58
CA PHE A 207 16.25 0.13 8.94
C PHE A 207 16.41 0.04 7.42
N ALA A 208 15.28 0.21 6.69
CA ALA A 208 15.21 0.12 5.23
C ALA A 208 15.14 1.49 4.54
N GLY A 209 15.24 2.58 5.30
CA GLY A 209 15.19 3.95 4.77
C GLY A 209 16.54 4.43 4.21
N HIS A 210 16.54 5.66 3.70
CA HIS A 210 17.75 6.29 3.18
C HIS A 210 18.75 6.62 4.30
N VAL A 211 20.04 6.35 4.08
CA VAL A 211 21.14 6.75 4.97
C VAL A 211 21.93 7.88 4.31
N PRO A 212 21.85 9.13 4.81
CA PRO A 212 22.52 10.27 4.20
C PRO A 212 24.03 10.08 4.28
N PHE A 213 24.77 10.38 3.20
CA PHE A 213 26.23 10.15 3.10
C PHE A 213 26.69 8.69 3.29
N GLY A 214 25.77 7.72 3.31
CA GLY A 214 26.08 6.31 3.57
C GLY A 214 27.06 5.69 2.56
N TYR A 215 27.08 6.18 1.33
CA TYR A 215 27.98 5.68 0.28
C TYR A 215 29.47 5.89 0.61
N ALA A 216 29.81 6.99 1.30
CA ALA A 216 31.20 7.28 1.68
C ALA A 216 31.73 6.33 2.77
N SER A 217 30.82 5.71 3.53
CA SER A 217 31.15 4.78 4.62
C SER A 217 30.82 3.33 4.29
N PHE A 218 30.63 3.02 2.99
CA PHE A 218 30.30 1.67 2.52
C PHE A 218 31.36 0.64 2.96
N GLY A 219 30.92 -0.53 3.40
CA GLY A 219 31.78 -1.64 3.83
C GLY A 219 32.06 -1.70 5.34
N LYS A 220 31.66 -0.71 6.13
CA LYS A 220 31.70 -0.78 7.61
C LYS A 220 30.50 -1.57 8.15
N VAL A 221 30.61 -2.04 9.40
CA VAL A 221 29.47 -2.61 10.14
C VAL A 221 28.36 -1.58 10.29
N ASN A 222 27.09 -2.01 10.32
CA ASN A 222 25.91 -1.13 10.23
C ASN A 222 25.97 0.06 11.21
N GLU A 223 26.26 -0.20 12.49
CA GLU A 223 26.37 0.83 13.53
C GLU A 223 27.46 1.87 13.20
N ALA A 224 28.67 1.41 12.88
CA ALA A 224 29.79 2.30 12.54
C ALA A 224 29.54 3.08 11.24
N MET A 225 28.96 2.43 10.22
CA MET A 225 28.61 3.05 8.94
C MET A 225 27.58 4.16 9.11
N THR A 226 26.49 3.85 9.80
CA THR A 226 25.36 4.77 9.96
C THR A 226 25.68 5.89 10.93
N ASN A 227 26.48 5.64 11.97
CA ASN A 227 27.00 6.68 12.84
C ASN A 227 27.87 7.69 12.08
N SER A 228 28.88 7.23 11.31
CA SER A 228 29.75 8.15 10.57
C SER A 228 28.96 8.96 9.54
N ALA A 229 28.04 8.30 8.84
CA ALA A 229 27.17 8.93 7.85
C ALA A 229 26.24 10.01 8.47
N LEU A 230 25.68 9.74 9.65
CA LEU A 230 24.85 10.70 10.40
C LEU A 230 25.68 11.86 10.99
N CYS A 231 26.90 11.61 11.43
CA CYS A 231 27.82 12.65 11.89
C CYS A 231 28.20 13.62 10.76
N ASP A 232 28.49 13.08 9.57
CA ASP A 232 28.73 13.88 8.36
C ASP A 232 27.49 14.69 7.98
N PHE A 233 26.31 14.08 8.04
CA PHE A 233 25.04 14.75 7.80
C PHE A 233 24.83 15.95 8.74
N THR A 234 24.95 15.73 10.05
CA THR A 234 24.75 16.81 11.04
C THR A 234 25.80 17.91 10.91
N SER A 235 27.05 17.57 10.62
CA SER A 235 28.11 18.56 10.42
C SER A 235 27.86 19.42 9.18
N ASN A 236 27.48 18.81 8.06
CA ASN A 236 27.10 19.52 6.85
C ASN A 236 25.84 20.37 7.04
N TYR A 237 24.82 19.82 7.72
CA TYR A 237 23.59 20.53 8.03
C TYR A 237 23.83 21.78 8.87
N ARG A 238 24.61 21.66 9.96
CA ARG A 238 25.00 22.79 10.82
C ARG A 238 25.85 23.82 10.07
N LYS A 239 26.80 23.37 9.24
CA LYS A 239 27.59 24.26 8.39
C LYS A 239 26.70 25.06 7.45
N ARG A 240 25.74 24.42 6.79
CA ARG A 240 24.83 25.10 5.86
C ARG A 240 23.98 26.16 6.55
N LEU A 241 23.39 25.82 7.70
CA LEU A 241 22.65 26.78 8.54
C LEU A 241 23.52 27.97 8.95
N SER A 242 24.78 27.75 9.32
CA SER A 242 25.71 28.85 9.67
C SER A 242 26.01 29.78 8.49
N THR A 243 25.93 29.27 7.25
CA THR A 243 26.19 30.04 6.03
C THR A 243 24.95 30.66 5.40
N GLU A 244 23.73 30.32 5.85
CA GLU A 244 22.48 30.87 5.27
C GLU A 244 22.34 32.38 5.50
N TRP A 245 22.90 32.93 6.58
CA TRP A 245 22.92 34.37 6.86
C TRP A 245 24.20 35.07 6.41
N ALA A 246 25.16 34.34 5.84
CA ALA A 246 26.37 34.96 5.30
C ALA A 246 26.06 35.55 3.91
N PRO A 247 26.35 36.85 3.67
CA PRO A 247 26.15 37.44 2.36
C PRO A 247 27.01 36.70 1.33
N VAL A 248 26.37 36.14 0.31
CA VAL A 248 27.06 35.44 -0.79
C VAL A 248 27.93 36.45 -1.53
N THR A 249 29.24 36.35 -1.36
CA THR A 249 30.19 37.18 -2.08
C THR A 249 30.32 36.62 -3.50
N ILE A 250 29.49 37.12 -4.42
CA ILE A 250 29.56 36.73 -5.84
C ILE A 250 30.79 37.42 -6.43
N SER A 251 31.93 36.75 -6.41
CA SER A 251 33.10 37.16 -7.19
C SER A 251 32.78 36.88 -8.67
N ARG A 252 32.38 37.91 -9.40
CA ARG A 252 32.29 37.86 -10.86
C ARG A 252 33.69 38.18 -11.41
N ALA A 253 34.17 37.37 -12.34
CA ALA A 253 35.37 37.72 -13.09
C ALA A 253 35.08 38.96 -13.94
N ASP A 254 35.94 39.97 -13.87
CA ASP A 254 35.89 41.15 -14.73
C ASP A 254 36.88 41.00 -15.89
N PRO A 255 36.46 41.21 -17.15
CA PRO A 255 35.12 41.60 -17.58
C PRO A 255 34.13 40.41 -17.61
N PRO A 256 32.81 40.66 -17.47
CA PRO A 256 31.80 39.61 -17.51
C PRO A 256 31.84 38.89 -18.86
N LEU A 257 32.00 37.56 -18.83
CA LEU A 257 31.89 36.71 -20.01
C LEU A 257 30.48 36.88 -20.60
N LEU A 258 30.39 37.66 -21.67
CA LEU A 258 29.17 37.86 -22.44
C LEU A 258 28.90 36.61 -23.29
N ILE A 259 28.44 35.53 -22.66
CA ILE A 259 27.91 34.38 -23.39
C ILE A 259 26.55 34.82 -23.94
N GLN A 260 26.54 35.37 -25.16
CA GLN A 260 25.32 35.52 -25.94
C GLN A 260 24.79 34.09 -26.19
N PRO A 261 23.65 33.67 -25.61
CA PRO A 261 23.14 32.34 -25.87
C PRO A 261 22.76 32.27 -27.36
N SER A 262 23.25 31.25 -28.06
CA SER A 262 22.86 30.99 -29.45
C SER A 262 21.35 30.94 -29.57
N GLU A 263 20.76 31.75 -30.46
CA GLU A 263 19.32 31.78 -30.63
C GLU A 263 18.83 30.42 -31.17
N ILE A 264 18.14 29.65 -30.33
CA ILE A 264 17.68 28.30 -30.69
C ILE A 264 16.57 28.40 -31.76
N TYR A 265 15.55 29.23 -31.53
CA TYR A 265 14.41 29.38 -32.45
C TYR A 265 14.55 30.65 -33.29
N HIS A 266 14.88 30.49 -34.57
CA HIS A 266 15.07 31.60 -35.50
C HIS A 266 13.73 32.08 -36.07
N LYS A 267 13.62 33.38 -36.37
CA LYS A 267 12.41 33.98 -36.95
C LYS A 267 12.13 33.53 -38.39
N HIS A 268 13.18 33.27 -39.16
CA HIS A 268 13.09 33.02 -40.60
C HIS A 268 13.43 31.58 -41.00
N ILE A 269 14.03 30.81 -40.09
CA ILE A 269 14.54 29.46 -40.36
C ILE A 269 13.83 28.48 -39.43
N GLY A 270 13.31 27.40 -40.00
CA GLY A 270 12.72 26.28 -39.27
C GLY A 270 13.77 25.34 -38.69
N GLN A 271 13.40 24.57 -37.68
CA GLN A 271 14.25 23.50 -37.16
C GLN A 271 14.37 22.34 -38.15
N LEU A 272 15.52 21.68 -38.12
CA LEU A 272 15.76 20.43 -38.84
C LEU A 272 14.92 19.30 -38.22
N PRO A 273 14.33 18.38 -39.02
CA PRO A 273 13.50 17.28 -38.53
C PRO A 273 14.13 16.39 -37.43
N ASN A 274 15.45 16.38 -37.29
CA ASN A 274 16.18 15.60 -36.28
C ASN A 274 16.45 16.39 -34.98
N TYR A 275 15.91 17.60 -34.84
CA TYR A 275 16.02 18.36 -33.59
C TYR A 275 15.20 17.67 -32.48
N GLY A 276 15.90 17.09 -31.50
CA GLY A 276 15.29 16.39 -30.36
C GLY A 276 14.90 17.29 -29.18
N GLY A 277 15.09 18.60 -29.30
CA GLY A 277 14.73 19.55 -28.24
C GLY A 277 13.25 19.94 -28.28
N HIS A 278 12.82 20.67 -27.24
CA HIS A 278 11.45 21.16 -27.16
C HIS A 278 11.13 22.20 -28.25
N ILE A 279 9.91 22.20 -28.78
CA ILE A 279 9.39 23.27 -29.65
C ILE A 279 8.11 23.82 -29.01
N PRO A 280 8.11 25.09 -28.56
CA PRO A 280 6.94 25.72 -27.94
C PRO A 280 5.71 25.70 -28.87
N GLY A 281 4.59 25.17 -28.38
CA GLY A 281 3.30 25.18 -29.09
C GLY A 281 3.11 24.10 -30.16
N ALA A 282 4.14 23.30 -30.49
CA ALA A 282 4.07 22.29 -31.54
C ALA A 282 2.97 21.24 -31.32
N ILE A 283 2.70 20.88 -30.06
CA ILE A 283 1.65 19.91 -29.71
C ILE A 283 0.23 20.38 -30.04
N PHE A 284 0.02 21.69 -30.24
CA PHE A 284 -1.28 22.29 -30.52
C PHE A 284 -1.43 22.72 -31.98
N ARG A 285 -0.39 22.52 -32.81
CA ARG A 285 -0.36 22.94 -34.20
C ARG A 285 -0.35 21.71 -35.12
N PHE A 286 -1.15 21.76 -36.17
CA PHE A 286 -1.26 20.67 -37.14
C PHE A 286 -1.45 21.24 -38.55
N GLY A 287 -1.14 20.44 -39.58
CA GLY A 287 -1.33 20.80 -40.99
C GLY A 287 -0.17 21.54 -41.67
N LYS A 288 0.96 21.75 -40.98
CA LYS A 288 2.20 22.32 -41.56
C LYS A 288 3.35 21.31 -41.48
N THR A 289 4.33 21.44 -42.38
CA THR A 289 5.60 20.69 -42.31
C THR A 289 6.40 21.10 -41.08
N TYR A 290 7.15 20.18 -40.45
CA TYR A 290 7.94 20.40 -39.24
C TYR A 290 8.81 21.68 -39.26
N GLY A 291 9.51 21.95 -40.37
CA GLY A 291 10.32 23.17 -40.52
C GLY A 291 9.47 24.46 -40.48
N ASN A 292 8.29 24.45 -41.10
CA ASN A 292 7.40 25.62 -41.08
C ASN A 292 6.73 25.81 -39.71
N ASP A 293 6.50 24.73 -38.96
CA ASP A 293 5.86 24.80 -37.64
C ASP A 293 6.81 25.24 -36.53
N SER A 294 8.09 24.91 -36.67
CA SER A 294 9.17 25.25 -35.75
C SER A 294 9.82 26.61 -36.01
N ARG A 295 9.54 27.23 -37.16
CA ARG A 295 9.97 28.60 -37.48
C ARG A 295 9.27 29.60 -36.56
N ASP A 296 10.04 30.49 -35.94
CA ASP A 296 9.55 31.45 -34.94
C ASP A 296 8.69 30.78 -33.84
N ALA A 297 9.13 29.63 -33.31
CA ALA A 297 8.38 28.91 -32.27
C ALA A 297 8.11 29.75 -31.01
N LYS A 298 8.98 30.74 -30.70
CA LYS A 298 8.77 31.71 -29.61
C LYS A 298 7.49 32.55 -29.78
N ARG A 299 6.93 32.63 -30.99
CA ARG A 299 5.65 33.29 -31.26
C ARG A 299 4.51 32.75 -30.38
N TRP A 300 4.55 31.45 -30.08
CA TRP A 300 3.63 30.83 -29.13
C TRP A 300 3.74 31.42 -27.71
N LEU A 301 4.95 31.66 -27.22
CA LEU A 301 5.20 32.25 -25.90
C LEU A 301 4.80 33.73 -25.83
N ARG A 302 4.84 34.44 -26.97
CA ARG A 302 4.38 35.84 -27.08
C ARG A 302 2.85 35.95 -27.21
N GLY A 303 2.16 34.86 -27.57
CA GLY A 303 0.72 34.85 -27.79
C GLY A 303 0.27 35.38 -29.14
N ASP A 304 1.16 35.48 -30.14
CA ASP A 304 0.77 35.95 -31.48
C ASP A 304 0.15 34.78 -32.28
N TYR A 305 -1.16 34.57 -32.17
CA TYR A 305 -1.87 33.53 -32.91
C TYR A 305 -2.36 34.04 -34.28
N SER A 306 -1.66 33.67 -35.36
CA SER A 306 -2.18 33.75 -36.73
C SER A 306 -1.56 32.69 -37.64
#